data_AF-A0AAE1B1L5-F1
#
_entry.id   AF-A0AAE1B1L5-F1
#
_cell.length_a   1.000
_cell.length_b   1.000
_cell.length_c   1.000
_cell.angle_alpha   90.00
_cell.angle_beta   90.00
_cell.angle_gamma   90.00
#
_symmetry.space_group_name_H-M   'P 1'
#
loop_
_entity.id
_entity.type
_entity.pdbx_description
1 polymer ?
#
loop_
_entity_poly.entity_id
_entity_poly.type
_entity_poly.pdbx_seq_one_letter_code
_entity_poly.pdbx_strand_id
1 'polypeptide(L)'
;MCRSVLVLVFGTLSQQRGTTLGGRKQGSLTQAKIALLQSHYKKAVASKSATVGELSKKIWTTFYHASSTDCNPQHHLCPTGTRSWCFYNRALAFGKDPPSHKNRSSSSISPHVAEKVRGVYERLTAPELLQRCLKGLTQNANEAIHSTIWSRCPKHLFAGRRRVEIATTIAVGNFNSGSTSLRELTEECGCGVGKISIAHGLKRDFARIKRAEKAETVEAKRRRVDMARAVTVAQQEFLAAEGGPSYISGGF
;
A
#
# COMPACT_ATOMS: atom_id res chain seq x y z
N MET A 1 1.97 7.13 3.34
CA MET A 1 2.49 7.44 2.00
C MET A 1 2.56 6.21 1.08
N CYS A 2 2.51 4.97 1.59
CA CYS A 2 2.97 3.81 0.80
C CYS A 2 2.04 3.26 -0.29
N ARG A 3 0.73 3.57 -0.35
CA ARG A 3 -0.12 2.97 -1.41
C ARG A 3 -0.12 3.80 -2.69
N SER A 4 -0.32 5.11 -2.57
CA SER A 4 -0.38 6.00 -3.74
C SER A 4 1.01 6.36 -4.31
N VAL A 5 2.05 6.47 -3.47
CA VAL A 5 3.41 6.81 -3.94
C VAL A 5 4.06 5.63 -4.66
N LEU A 6 3.86 4.38 -4.22
CA LEU A 6 4.45 3.21 -4.91
C LEU A 6 3.77 2.90 -6.26
N VAL A 7 2.46 3.12 -6.38
CA VAL A 7 1.75 2.93 -7.67
C VAL A 7 2.20 3.97 -8.69
N LEU A 8 2.35 5.24 -8.26
CA LEU A 8 2.78 6.32 -9.14
C LEU A 8 4.27 6.22 -9.52
N VAL A 9 5.15 5.85 -8.59
CA VAL A 9 6.60 5.84 -8.84
C VAL A 9 7.06 4.65 -9.71
N PHE A 10 6.43 3.47 -9.57
CA PHE A 10 6.73 2.34 -10.45
C PHE A 10 5.98 2.40 -11.78
N GLY A 11 4.78 3.01 -11.82
CA GLY A 11 4.05 3.24 -13.07
C GLY A 11 4.73 4.24 -14.01
N THR A 12 5.36 5.28 -13.46
CA THR A 12 6.06 6.32 -14.24
C THR A 12 7.43 5.88 -14.76
N LEU A 13 8.09 4.90 -14.14
CA LEU A 13 9.34 4.32 -14.64
C LEU A 13 9.16 3.65 -16.01
N SER A 14 7.99 3.07 -16.28
CA SER A 14 7.69 2.42 -17.56
C SER A 14 7.51 3.41 -18.73
N GLN A 15 7.42 4.73 -18.45
CA GLN A 15 7.08 5.78 -19.41
C GLN A 15 8.20 6.81 -19.61
N GLN A 16 9.41 6.59 -19.07
CA GLN A 16 10.56 7.45 -19.42
C GLN A 16 10.84 7.31 -20.92
N ARG A 17 10.78 8.45 -21.65
CA ARG A 17 11.02 8.52 -23.09
C ARG A 17 12.37 7.88 -23.43
N GLY A 18 12.34 6.81 -24.24
CA GLY A 18 13.53 6.17 -24.82
C GLY A 18 13.96 4.83 -24.22
N THR A 19 13.38 4.35 -23.11
CA THR A 19 13.73 3.02 -22.54
C THR A 19 12.49 2.19 -22.20
N THR A 20 12.28 1.08 -22.92
CA THR A 20 11.23 0.10 -22.63
C THR A 20 11.72 -0.88 -21.56
N LEU A 21 11.30 -0.69 -20.31
CA LEU A 21 11.65 -1.58 -19.19
C LEU A 21 10.73 -2.81 -19.06
N GLY A 22 9.55 -2.75 -19.69
CA GLY A 22 8.58 -3.84 -19.74
C GLY A 22 8.78 -4.75 -20.96
N GLY A 23 8.00 -5.84 -21.03
CA GLY A 23 7.99 -6.74 -22.20
C GLY A 23 8.04 -8.22 -21.83
N ARG A 24 8.15 -9.07 -22.86
CA ARG A 24 8.17 -10.54 -22.73
C ARG A 24 9.56 -11.11 -22.40
N LYS A 25 10.63 -10.30 -22.47
CA LYS A 25 11.99 -10.76 -22.19
C LYS A 25 12.14 -11.12 -20.71
N GLN A 26 12.86 -12.20 -20.43
CA GLN A 26 13.20 -12.59 -19.06
C GLN A 26 13.91 -11.42 -18.34
N GLY A 27 13.53 -11.16 -17.09
CA GLY A 27 14.07 -10.03 -16.33
C GLY A 27 13.40 -8.67 -16.57
N SER A 28 12.49 -8.53 -17.55
CA SER A 28 11.73 -7.28 -17.77
C SER A 28 10.80 -6.94 -16.59
N LEU A 29 10.51 -5.65 -16.42
CA LEU A 29 9.61 -5.11 -15.41
C LEU A 29 8.14 -5.27 -15.85
N THR A 30 7.58 -6.46 -15.64
CA THR A 30 6.16 -6.73 -15.90
C THR A 30 5.28 -6.24 -14.74
N GLN A 31 3.98 -6.09 -14.98
CA GLN A 31 3.03 -5.69 -13.93
C GLN A 31 3.05 -6.63 -12.71
N ALA A 32 3.23 -7.94 -12.95
CA ALA A 32 3.38 -8.93 -11.88
C ALA A 32 4.62 -8.67 -11.01
N LYS A 33 5.75 -8.28 -11.63
CA LYS A 33 6.97 -7.94 -10.89
C LYS A 33 6.84 -6.62 -10.15
N ILE A 34 6.20 -5.62 -10.74
CA ILE A 34 5.89 -4.37 -10.04
C ILE A 34 5.06 -4.67 -8.79
N ALA A 35 3.99 -5.44 -8.92
CA ALA A 35 3.16 -5.83 -7.78
C ALA A 35 3.95 -6.61 -6.71
N LEU A 36 4.89 -7.47 -7.13
CA LEU A 36 5.76 -8.22 -6.22
C LEU A 36 6.72 -7.28 -5.46
N LEU A 37 7.44 -6.40 -6.14
CA LEU A 37 8.34 -5.41 -5.53
C LEU A 37 7.58 -4.51 -4.54
N GLN A 38 6.40 -4.03 -4.93
CA GLN A 38 5.52 -3.25 -4.05
C GLN A 38 5.09 -4.04 -2.81
N SER A 39 4.76 -5.32 -2.97
CA SER A 39 4.39 -6.21 -1.86
C SER A 39 5.56 -6.42 -0.90
N HIS A 40 6.77 -6.65 -1.41
CA HIS A 40 7.97 -6.79 -0.59
C HIS A 40 8.28 -5.51 0.18
N TYR A 41 8.28 -4.35 -0.48
CA TYR A 41 8.47 -3.06 0.18
C TYR A 41 7.43 -2.84 1.30
N LYS A 42 6.15 -3.09 1.01
CA LYS A 42 5.08 -2.96 2.01
C LYS A 42 5.30 -3.88 3.21
N LYS A 43 5.72 -5.12 2.99
CA LYS A 43 6.04 -6.08 4.07
C LYS A 43 7.22 -5.60 4.90
N ALA A 44 8.28 -5.08 4.27
CA ALA A 44 9.44 -4.53 4.96
C ALA A 44 9.04 -3.36 5.89
N VAL A 45 8.23 -2.42 5.39
CA VAL A 45 7.72 -1.28 6.18
C VAL A 45 6.76 -1.72 7.30
N ALA A 46 5.93 -2.73 7.04
CA ALA A 46 5.00 -3.26 8.05
C ALA A 46 5.72 -4.06 9.15
N SER A 47 6.88 -4.65 8.86
CA SER A 47 7.73 -5.29 9.86
C SER A 47 8.41 -4.22 10.71
N LYS A 48 7.72 -3.77 11.78
CA LYS A 48 8.19 -2.76 12.74
C LYS A 48 9.72 -2.85 12.95
N SER A 49 10.39 -1.70 12.90
CA SER A 49 11.84 -1.58 13.10
C SER A 49 12.11 -0.58 14.22
N ALA A 50 13.18 -0.78 14.97
CA ALA A 50 13.54 0.14 16.05
C ALA A 50 14.21 1.41 15.51
N THR A 51 14.95 1.29 14.40
CA THR A 51 15.73 2.39 13.82
C THR A 51 15.49 2.57 12.32
N VAL A 52 15.82 3.77 11.81
CA VAL A 52 15.77 4.08 10.37
C VAL A 52 16.75 3.19 9.60
N GLY A 53 17.94 2.94 10.16
CA GLY A 53 18.95 2.08 9.55
C GLY A 53 18.47 0.64 9.37
N GLU A 54 17.81 0.06 10.37
CA GLU A 54 17.21 -1.28 10.27
C GLU A 54 16.11 -1.35 9.21
N LEU A 55 15.23 -0.35 9.17
CA LEU A 55 14.17 -0.28 8.17
C LEU A 55 14.74 -0.14 6.76
N SER A 56 15.75 0.72 6.58
CA SER A 56 16.47 0.88 5.32
C SER A 56 17.10 -0.44 4.89
N LYS A 57 17.82 -1.12 5.79
CA LYS A 57 18.42 -2.44 5.54
C LYS A 57 17.39 -3.45 5.07
N LYS A 58 16.24 -3.57 5.76
CA LYS A 58 15.14 -4.47 5.36
C LYS A 58 14.58 -4.16 3.98
N ILE A 59 14.42 -2.87 3.63
CA ILE A 59 13.93 -2.45 2.32
C ILE A 59 14.97 -2.81 1.25
N TRP A 60 16.24 -2.49 1.47
CA TRP A 60 17.34 -2.81 0.55
C TRP A 60 17.53 -4.32 0.38
N THR A 61 17.31 -5.15 1.42
CA THR A 61 17.29 -6.62 1.30
C THR A 61 16.34 -7.07 0.18
N THR A 62 15.17 -6.45 0.04
CA THR A 62 14.19 -6.84 -0.99
C THR A 62 14.65 -6.48 -2.39
N PHE A 63 15.35 -5.35 -2.54
CA PHE A 63 15.93 -4.93 -3.81
C PHE A 63 17.06 -5.88 -4.23
N TYR A 64 18.05 -6.08 -3.37
CA TYR A 64 19.21 -6.94 -3.66
C TYR A 64 18.80 -8.39 -3.92
N HIS A 65 17.80 -8.89 -3.19
CA HIS A 65 17.24 -10.20 -3.46
C HIS A 65 16.62 -10.31 -4.86
N ALA A 66 15.94 -9.25 -5.33
CA ALA A 66 15.32 -9.22 -6.65
C ALA A 66 16.33 -9.01 -7.79
N SER A 67 17.41 -8.24 -7.55
CA SER A 67 18.49 -8.02 -8.54
C SER A 67 19.54 -9.13 -8.56
N SER A 68 19.47 -10.09 -7.63
CA SER A 68 20.40 -11.20 -7.54
C SER A 68 20.32 -12.14 -8.76
N THR A 69 21.49 -12.60 -9.20
CA THR A 69 21.65 -13.54 -10.31
C THR A 69 22.63 -14.66 -9.93
N ASP A 70 22.70 -15.73 -10.74
CA ASP A 70 23.66 -16.81 -10.51
C ASP A 70 25.11 -16.31 -10.61
N CYS A 71 25.40 -15.39 -11.54
CA CYS A 71 26.74 -14.82 -11.74
C CYS A 71 27.10 -13.74 -10.71
N ASN A 72 26.11 -13.13 -10.07
CA ASN A 72 26.30 -12.08 -9.07
C ASN A 72 25.24 -12.25 -7.95
N PRO A 73 25.49 -13.15 -6.98
CA PRO A 73 24.56 -13.42 -5.90
C PRO A 73 24.58 -12.27 -4.86
N GLN A 74 23.43 -11.66 -4.61
CA GLN A 74 23.31 -10.47 -3.74
C GLN A 74 22.47 -10.74 -2.48
N HIS A 75 22.66 -11.89 -1.83
CA HIS A 75 21.88 -12.32 -0.65
C HIS A 75 22.47 -11.91 0.70
N HIS A 76 23.47 -11.03 0.70
CA HIS A 76 24.20 -10.59 1.91
C HIS A 76 23.33 -9.88 2.96
N LEU A 77 22.23 -9.23 2.56
CA LEU A 77 21.26 -8.62 3.49
C LEU A 77 20.07 -9.52 3.80
N CYS A 78 19.97 -10.70 3.19
CA CYS A 78 18.90 -11.64 3.47
C CYS A 78 19.13 -12.33 4.82
N PRO A 79 18.05 -12.73 5.53
CA PRO A 79 18.21 -13.49 6.76
C PRO A 79 18.96 -14.79 6.49
N THR A 80 19.74 -15.23 7.47
CA THR A 80 20.47 -16.50 7.45
C THR A 80 19.68 -17.61 8.16
N GLY A 81 20.15 -18.85 8.02
CA GLY A 81 19.58 -20.00 8.72
C GLY A 81 18.53 -20.80 7.92
N THR A 82 18.21 -21.98 8.43
CA THR A 82 17.34 -22.97 7.78
C THR A 82 15.89 -22.50 7.63
N ARG A 83 15.45 -21.54 8.45
CA ARG A 83 14.14 -20.89 8.39
C ARG A 83 14.13 -19.60 7.57
N SER A 84 15.23 -19.27 6.88
CA SER A 84 15.27 -18.09 6.01
C SER A 84 14.27 -18.22 4.87
N TRP A 85 13.56 -17.12 4.58
CA TRP A 85 12.73 -17.04 3.38
C TRP A 85 13.58 -16.92 2.11
N CYS A 86 14.85 -16.52 2.23
CA CYS A 86 15.78 -16.46 1.12
C CYS A 86 16.27 -17.88 0.78
N PHE A 87 15.94 -18.34 -0.42
CA PHE A 87 16.29 -19.69 -0.86
C PHE A 87 17.80 -19.92 -0.88
N TYR A 88 18.59 -18.89 -1.21
CA TYR A 88 20.04 -18.97 -1.32
C TYR A 88 20.69 -19.18 0.05
N ASN A 89 20.43 -18.26 1.00
CA ASN A 89 20.95 -18.38 2.36
C ASN A 89 20.41 -19.61 3.10
N ARG A 90 19.19 -20.05 2.76
CA ARG A 90 18.64 -21.28 3.31
C ARG A 90 19.38 -22.52 2.79
N ALA A 91 19.72 -22.59 1.51
CA ALA A 91 20.50 -23.69 0.94
C ALA A 91 21.89 -23.77 1.59
N LEU A 92 22.56 -22.62 1.73
CA LEU A 92 23.84 -22.53 2.45
C LEU A 92 23.72 -23.01 3.90
N ALA A 93 22.66 -22.65 4.61
CA ALA A 93 22.42 -23.11 5.97
C ALA A 93 22.19 -24.63 6.08
N PHE A 94 21.78 -25.30 5.00
CA PHE A 94 21.68 -26.76 4.92
C PHE A 94 22.96 -27.42 4.40
N GLY A 95 24.02 -26.66 4.12
CA GLY A 95 25.24 -27.18 3.49
C GLY A 95 25.02 -27.66 2.06
N LYS A 96 24.03 -27.11 1.35
CA LYS A 96 23.69 -27.47 -0.03
C LYS A 96 24.02 -26.34 -0.99
N ASP A 97 24.31 -26.69 -2.24
CA ASP A 97 24.47 -25.72 -3.30
C ASP A 97 23.16 -24.95 -3.54
N PRO A 98 23.23 -23.59 -3.62
CA PRO A 98 22.06 -22.79 -3.92
C PRO A 98 21.45 -23.11 -5.29
N PRO A 99 20.12 -23.27 -5.38
CA PRO A 99 19.42 -23.42 -6.65
C PRO A 99 19.64 -22.23 -7.60
N SER A 100 19.54 -22.47 -8.92
CA SER A 100 19.63 -21.40 -9.91
C SER A 100 18.49 -20.37 -9.79
N HIS A 101 18.84 -19.10 -9.98
CA HIS A 101 17.90 -17.96 -10.03
C HIS A 101 16.98 -18.01 -11.25
N LYS A 102 17.36 -18.71 -12.33
CA LYS A 102 16.58 -18.79 -13.58
C LYS A 102 15.20 -19.41 -13.37
N ASN A 103 15.12 -20.44 -12.52
CA ASN A 103 13.87 -21.14 -12.20
C ASN A 103 13.00 -20.39 -11.17
N ARG A 104 13.46 -19.24 -10.68
CA ARG A 104 12.76 -18.36 -9.73
C ARG A 104 12.35 -17.02 -10.38
N SER A 105 12.00 -17.10 -11.65
CA SER A 105 11.63 -16.02 -12.59
C SER A 105 10.67 -14.96 -12.02
N SER A 106 9.83 -15.30 -11.04
CA SER A 106 8.88 -14.35 -10.44
C SER A 106 9.57 -13.17 -9.75
N SER A 107 10.77 -13.36 -9.19
CA SER A 107 11.44 -12.33 -8.38
C SER A 107 12.63 -11.66 -9.05
N SER A 108 13.24 -12.27 -10.08
CA SER A 108 14.49 -11.76 -10.65
C SER A 108 14.24 -10.65 -11.69
N ILE A 109 14.89 -9.51 -11.53
CA ILE A 109 14.92 -8.40 -12.50
C ILE A 109 16.29 -8.34 -13.21
N SER A 110 16.30 -7.95 -14.48
CA SER A 110 17.56 -7.83 -15.23
C SER A 110 18.43 -6.69 -14.68
N PRO A 111 19.77 -6.74 -14.86
CA PRO A 111 20.66 -5.68 -14.40
C PRO A 111 20.26 -4.28 -14.88
N HIS A 112 19.86 -4.17 -16.16
CA HIS A 112 19.37 -2.91 -16.75
C HIS A 112 18.11 -2.37 -16.04
N VAL A 113 17.16 -3.25 -15.71
CA VAL A 113 15.95 -2.86 -14.96
C VAL A 113 16.30 -2.51 -13.51
N ALA A 114 17.20 -3.27 -12.88
CA ALA A 114 17.64 -3.05 -11.51
C ALA A 114 18.26 -1.66 -11.34
N GLU A 115 19.08 -1.21 -12.29
CA GLU A 115 19.68 0.13 -12.29
C GLU A 115 18.60 1.24 -12.23
N LYS A 116 17.55 1.14 -13.05
CA LYS A 116 16.46 2.12 -13.06
C LYS A 116 15.58 2.04 -11.80
N VAL A 117 15.34 0.83 -11.30
CA VAL A 117 14.57 0.61 -10.07
C VAL A 117 15.35 1.07 -8.83
N ARG A 118 16.68 1.01 -8.84
CA ARG A 118 17.53 1.45 -7.74
C ARG A 118 17.25 2.89 -7.34
N GLY A 119 17.14 3.80 -8.31
CA GLY A 119 16.83 5.21 -8.04
C GLY A 119 15.46 5.42 -7.36
N VAL A 120 14.52 4.50 -7.56
CA VAL A 120 13.25 4.50 -6.82
C VAL A 120 13.46 4.06 -5.38
N TYR A 121 14.24 2.99 -5.16
CA TYR A 121 14.56 2.52 -3.81
C TYR A 121 15.35 3.57 -3.01
N GLU A 122 16.27 4.31 -3.63
CA GLU A 122 16.99 5.41 -2.99
C GLU A 122 16.04 6.50 -2.51
N ARG A 123 15.10 6.95 -3.35
CA ARG A 123 14.07 7.93 -2.92
C ARG A 123 13.14 7.37 -1.85
N LEU A 124 12.76 6.09 -1.95
CA LEU A 124 11.89 5.44 -0.97
C LEU A 124 12.59 5.12 0.36
N THR A 125 13.92 5.19 0.41
CA THR A 125 14.72 4.97 1.62
C THR A 125 15.33 6.25 2.19
N ALA A 126 14.87 7.42 1.71
CA ALA A 126 15.23 8.71 2.29
C ALA A 126 14.96 8.74 3.81
N PRO A 127 15.94 9.16 4.65
CA PRO A 127 15.82 9.08 6.11
C PRO A 127 14.57 9.78 6.66
N GLU A 128 14.20 10.94 6.12
CA GLU A 128 13.05 11.74 6.52
C GLU A 128 11.73 11.01 6.25
N LEU A 129 11.68 10.27 5.13
CA LEU A 129 10.54 9.42 4.79
C LEU A 129 10.45 8.22 5.73
N LEU A 130 11.58 7.54 5.95
CA LEU A 130 11.63 6.33 6.79
C LEU A 130 11.35 6.63 8.26
N GLN A 131 11.76 7.79 8.77
CA GLN A 131 11.46 8.22 10.14
C GLN A 131 9.95 8.26 10.41
N ARG A 132 9.16 8.69 9.41
CA ARG A 132 7.68 8.68 9.46
C ARG A 132 7.09 7.27 9.37
N CYS A 133 7.84 6.32 8.83
CA CYS A 133 7.43 4.93 8.63
C CYS A 133 7.81 3.98 9.77
N LEU A 134 8.65 4.40 10.73
CA LEU A 134 9.12 3.54 11.85
C LEU A 134 7.99 2.88 12.63
N LYS A 135 6.89 3.61 12.85
CA LYS A 135 5.72 3.11 13.59
C LYS A 135 4.92 2.05 12.82
N GLY A 136 5.27 1.78 11.55
CA GLY A 136 4.56 0.80 10.70
C GLY A 136 3.10 1.18 10.43
N LEU A 137 2.73 2.45 10.63
CA LEU A 137 1.36 2.91 10.51
C LEU A 137 0.95 3.02 9.04
N THR A 138 -0.32 2.71 8.77
CA THR A 138 -0.89 2.81 7.42
C THR A 138 -1.57 4.16 7.21
N GLN A 139 -1.78 4.53 5.94
CA GLN A 139 -2.56 5.74 5.59
C GLN A 139 -4.05 5.63 5.91
N ASN A 140 -4.53 4.49 6.38
CA ASN A 140 -5.96 4.23 6.56
C ASN A 140 -6.63 5.24 7.51
N ALA A 141 -5.92 5.75 8.53
CA ALA A 141 -6.46 6.80 9.40
C ALA A 141 -6.69 8.12 8.66
N ASN A 142 -5.74 8.53 7.80
CA ASN A 142 -5.87 9.73 6.98
C ASN A 142 -6.94 9.55 5.88
N GLU A 143 -7.08 8.35 5.33
CA GLU A 143 -8.15 8.05 4.37
C GLU A 143 -9.53 8.05 5.05
N ALA A 144 -9.61 7.56 6.29
CA ALA A 144 -10.84 7.54 7.08
C ALA A 144 -11.31 8.96 7.47
N ILE A 145 -10.39 9.85 7.87
CA ILE A 145 -10.76 11.25 8.19
C ILE A 145 -11.22 11.99 6.93
N HIS A 146 -10.56 11.79 5.79
CA HIS A 146 -11.00 12.37 4.52
C HIS A 146 -12.42 11.94 4.16
N SER A 147 -12.75 10.66 4.30
CA SER A 147 -14.12 10.17 4.06
C SER A 147 -15.14 10.90 4.94
N THR A 148 -14.79 11.17 6.20
CA THR A 148 -15.64 11.87 7.18
C THR A 148 -15.82 13.36 6.85
N ILE A 149 -14.81 14.00 6.26
CA ILE A 149 -14.88 15.38 5.77
C ILE A 149 -15.79 15.43 4.53
N TRP A 150 -15.54 14.57 3.55
CA TRP A 150 -16.27 14.58 2.28
C TRP A 150 -17.71 14.10 2.41
N SER A 151 -18.05 13.33 3.46
CA SER A 151 -19.46 13.03 3.77
C SER A 151 -20.24 14.25 4.25
N ARG A 152 -19.57 15.29 4.76
CA ARG A 152 -20.17 16.55 5.22
C ARG A 152 -20.11 17.63 4.15
N CYS A 153 -19.03 17.65 3.36
CA CYS A 153 -18.83 18.59 2.27
C CYS A 153 -18.50 17.81 0.99
N PRO A 154 -19.49 17.31 0.23
CA PRO A 154 -19.23 16.47 -0.93
C PRO A 154 -18.39 17.19 -2.00
N LYS A 155 -17.39 16.50 -2.55
CA LYS A 155 -16.44 17.08 -3.52
C LYS A 155 -17.08 17.56 -4.83
N HIS A 156 -18.21 16.97 -5.21
CA HIS A 156 -18.91 17.30 -6.45
C HIS A 156 -19.79 18.55 -6.31
N LEU A 157 -19.92 19.08 -5.09
CA LEU A 157 -20.66 20.31 -4.83
C LEU A 157 -19.68 21.46 -4.60
N PHE A 158 -19.98 22.61 -5.19
CA PHE A 158 -19.24 23.82 -4.90
C PHE A 158 -19.49 24.24 -3.45
N ALA A 159 -18.41 24.47 -2.71
CA ALA A 159 -18.46 24.92 -1.33
C ALA A 159 -17.44 26.04 -1.12
N GLY A 160 -17.89 27.16 -0.55
CA GLY A 160 -16.98 28.24 -0.14
C GLY A 160 -16.06 27.80 1.00
N ARG A 161 -14.90 28.48 1.12
CA ARG A 161 -13.85 28.20 2.11
C ARG A 161 -14.40 27.96 3.53
N ARG A 162 -15.24 28.87 4.03
CA ARG A 162 -15.80 28.79 5.39
C ARG A 162 -16.61 27.51 5.63
N ARG A 163 -17.33 27.02 4.61
CA ARG A 163 -18.11 25.77 4.70
C ARG A 163 -17.19 24.55 4.80
N VAL A 164 -16.09 24.56 4.04
CA VAL A 164 -15.07 23.50 4.09
C VAL A 164 -14.35 23.50 5.44
N GLU A 165 -14.02 24.66 5.99
CA GLU A 165 -13.40 24.79 7.32
C GLU A 165 -14.31 24.23 8.41
N ILE A 166 -15.58 24.63 8.45
CA ILE A 166 -16.56 24.11 9.43
C ILE A 166 -16.72 22.59 9.29
N ALA A 167 -16.89 22.08 8.06
CA ALA A 167 -17.03 20.64 7.82
C ALA A 167 -15.78 19.86 8.29
N THR A 168 -14.60 20.44 8.07
CA THR A 168 -13.32 19.87 8.51
C THR A 168 -13.21 19.84 10.03
N THR A 169 -13.49 20.95 10.71
CA THR A 169 -13.45 21.05 12.17
C THR A 169 -14.39 20.04 12.82
N ILE A 170 -15.64 19.96 12.33
CA ILE A 170 -16.62 18.99 12.85
C ILE A 170 -16.18 17.55 12.57
N ALA A 171 -15.60 17.27 11.40
CA ALA A 171 -15.14 15.93 11.05
C ALA A 171 -13.97 15.50 11.96
N VAL A 172 -12.99 16.37 12.20
CA VAL A 172 -11.84 16.12 13.08
C VAL A 172 -12.31 15.88 14.51
N GLY A 173 -13.19 16.73 15.04
CA GLY A 173 -13.77 16.55 16.37
C GLY A 173 -14.48 15.20 16.51
N ASN A 174 -15.36 14.87 15.56
CA ASN A 174 -16.11 13.61 15.61
C ASN A 174 -15.21 12.37 15.47
N PHE A 175 -14.09 12.48 14.75
CA PHE A 175 -13.13 11.41 14.58
C PHE A 175 -12.34 11.14 15.86
N ASN A 176 -11.89 12.21 16.54
CA ASN A 176 -11.05 12.10 17.73
C ASN A 176 -11.85 11.87 19.01
N SER A 177 -12.93 12.62 19.21
CA SER A 177 -13.68 12.68 20.48
C SER A 177 -15.15 12.28 20.34
N GLY A 178 -15.57 11.82 19.16
CA GLY A 178 -16.97 11.45 18.92
C GLY A 178 -17.95 12.61 19.05
N SER A 179 -19.18 12.29 19.45
CA SER A 179 -20.28 13.24 19.60
C SER A 179 -20.02 14.31 20.66
N THR A 180 -19.11 14.08 21.61
CA THR A 180 -18.72 15.06 22.63
C THR A 180 -18.20 16.36 22.01
N SER A 181 -17.33 16.26 20.99
CA SER A 181 -16.78 17.44 20.31
C SER A 181 -17.85 18.32 19.66
N LEU A 182 -18.88 17.69 19.08
CA LEU A 182 -19.97 18.42 18.45
C LEU A 182 -20.84 19.09 19.51
N ARG A 183 -21.02 18.43 20.67
CA ARG A 183 -21.75 19.01 21.80
C ARG A 183 -21.05 20.27 22.32
N GLU A 184 -19.76 20.19 22.60
CA GLU A 184 -18.95 21.32 23.06
C GLU A 184 -19.04 22.50 22.08
N LEU A 185 -18.88 22.24 20.78
CA LEU A 185 -19.02 23.27 19.74
C LEU A 185 -20.41 23.90 19.73
N THR A 186 -21.47 23.09 19.90
CA THR A 186 -22.86 23.57 19.85
C THR A 186 -23.20 24.42 21.08
N GLU A 187 -22.70 24.02 22.25
CA GLU A 187 -22.81 24.77 23.51
C GLU A 187 -22.09 26.12 23.41
N GLU A 188 -20.88 26.16 22.82
CA GLU A 188 -20.11 27.39 22.60
C GLU A 188 -20.80 28.35 21.61
N CYS A 189 -21.53 27.82 20.62
CA CYS A 189 -22.39 28.62 19.74
C CYS A 189 -23.69 29.13 20.42
N GLY A 190 -23.87 28.88 21.73
CA GLY A 190 -25.07 29.30 22.47
C GLY A 190 -26.29 28.41 22.24
N CYS A 191 -26.11 27.24 21.60
CA CYS A 191 -27.17 26.27 21.39
C CYS A 191 -27.08 25.18 22.47
N GLY A 192 -27.99 25.20 23.45
CA GLY A 192 -28.04 24.18 24.49
C GLY A 192 -28.32 22.78 23.92
N VAL A 193 -27.57 21.78 24.39
CA VAL A 193 -27.76 20.37 23.98
C VAL A 193 -28.59 19.63 25.02
N GLY A 194 -29.82 19.28 24.64
CA GLY A 194 -30.74 18.54 25.53
C GLY A 194 -30.32 17.09 25.80
N LYS A 195 -30.86 16.50 26.88
CA LYS A 195 -30.57 15.12 27.32
C LYS A 195 -30.79 14.07 26.21
N ILE A 196 -31.81 14.25 25.38
CA ILE A 196 -32.11 13.35 24.25
C ILE A 196 -30.97 13.38 23.23
N SER A 197 -30.52 14.57 22.82
CA SER A 197 -29.41 14.73 21.87
C SER A 197 -28.12 14.07 22.37
N ILE A 198 -27.83 14.19 23.67
CA ILE A 198 -26.70 13.51 24.32
C ILE A 198 -26.85 11.98 24.21
N ALA A 199 -28.01 11.43 24.57
CA ALA A 199 -28.26 10.00 24.49
C ALA A 199 -28.12 9.45 23.05
N HIS A 200 -28.63 10.20 22.06
CA HIS A 200 -28.47 9.86 20.64
C HIS A 200 -27.00 9.93 20.19
N GLY A 201 -26.24 10.93 20.65
CA GLY A 201 -24.81 11.06 20.39
C GLY A 201 -24.02 9.85 20.89
N LEU A 202 -24.25 9.46 22.15
CA LEU A 202 -23.63 8.29 22.76
C LEU A 202 -23.98 6.99 22.04
N LYS A 203 -25.26 6.79 21.69
CA LYS A 203 -25.71 5.62 20.91
C LYS A 203 -25.03 5.55 19.55
N ARG A 204 -24.86 6.69 18.88
CA ARG A 204 -24.16 6.77 17.58
C ARG A 204 -22.69 6.43 17.71
N ASP A 205 -22.02 6.93 18.74
CA ASP A 205 -20.61 6.61 19.00
C ASP A 205 -20.43 5.12 19.34
N PHE A 206 -21.31 4.54 20.17
CA PHE A 206 -21.30 3.12 20.47
C PHE A 206 -21.44 2.27 19.19
N ALA A 207 -22.41 2.59 18.34
CA ALA A 207 -22.59 1.88 17.06
C ALA A 207 -21.39 2.04 16.12
N ARG A 208 -20.74 3.22 16.12
CA ARG A 208 -19.53 3.47 15.34
C ARG A 208 -18.37 2.59 15.81
N ILE A 209 -18.13 2.53 17.12
CA ILE A 209 -17.06 1.72 17.73
C ILE A 209 -17.32 0.23 17.42
N LYS A 210 -18.53 -0.26 17.68
CA LYS A 210 -18.90 -1.66 17.38
C LYS A 210 -18.71 -2.04 15.91
N ARG A 211 -19.04 -1.12 14.98
CA ARG A 211 -18.78 -1.33 13.54
C ARG A 211 -17.29 -1.38 13.22
N ALA A 212 -16.48 -0.52 13.85
CA ALA A 212 -15.04 -0.49 13.66
C ALA A 212 -14.38 -1.80 14.17
N GLU A 213 -14.74 -2.24 15.38
CA GLU A 213 -14.28 -3.51 15.97
C GLU A 213 -14.66 -4.70 15.09
N LYS A 214 -15.92 -4.77 14.64
CA LYS A 214 -16.37 -5.81 13.71
C LYS A 214 -15.60 -5.78 12.39
N ALA A 215 -15.27 -4.61 11.86
CA ALA A 215 -14.49 -4.48 10.64
C ALA A 215 -13.02 -4.90 10.82
N GLU A 216 -12.51 -4.85 12.05
CA GLU A 216 -11.15 -5.24 12.39
C GLU A 216 -10.96 -6.76 12.49
N THR A 217 -12.04 -7.53 12.67
CA THR A 217 -11.94 -9.00 12.79
C THR A 217 -11.31 -9.64 11.54
N VAL A 218 -10.67 -10.79 11.74
CA VAL A 218 -9.98 -11.53 10.67
C VAL A 218 -10.97 -11.95 9.59
N GLU A 219 -12.17 -12.37 9.98
CA GLU A 219 -13.24 -12.80 9.07
C GLU A 219 -13.71 -11.62 8.20
N ALA A 220 -13.91 -10.44 8.79
CA ALA A 220 -14.33 -9.25 8.06
C ALA A 220 -13.22 -8.76 7.10
N LYS A 221 -11.94 -8.84 7.52
CA LYS A 221 -10.79 -8.55 6.64
C LYS A 221 -10.73 -9.55 5.48
N ARG A 222 -10.91 -10.85 5.74
CA ARG A 222 -10.90 -11.91 4.72
C ARG A 222 -12.04 -11.74 3.71
N ARG A 223 -13.27 -11.57 4.19
CA ARG A 223 -14.44 -11.30 3.34
C ARG A 223 -14.23 -10.10 2.41
N ARG A 224 -13.62 -9.02 2.89
CA ARG A 224 -13.29 -7.86 2.05
C ARG A 224 -12.31 -8.18 0.93
N VAL A 225 -11.29 -9.00 1.22
CA VAL A 225 -10.33 -9.46 0.20
C VAL A 225 -11.01 -10.35 -0.82
N ASP A 226 -11.85 -11.29 -0.37
CA ASP A 226 -12.55 -12.22 -1.26
C ASP A 226 -13.55 -11.47 -2.16
N MET A 227 -14.29 -10.50 -1.62
CA MET A 227 -15.16 -9.63 -2.40
C MET A 227 -14.38 -8.79 -3.43
N ALA A 228 -13.25 -8.20 -3.04
CA ALA A 228 -12.43 -7.42 -3.97
C ALA A 228 -11.85 -8.30 -5.11
N ARG A 229 -11.49 -9.55 -4.80
CA ARG A 229 -11.06 -10.53 -5.80
C ARG A 229 -12.21 -10.87 -6.75
N ALA A 230 -13.40 -11.16 -6.23
CA ALA A 230 -14.58 -11.45 -7.04
C ALA A 230 -14.91 -10.30 -8.00
N VAL A 231 -14.88 -9.04 -7.54
CA VAL A 231 -15.07 -7.86 -8.40
C VAL A 231 -13.99 -7.76 -9.48
N THR A 232 -12.73 -8.05 -9.14
CA THR A 232 -11.64 -8.01 -10.12
C THR A 232 -11.81 -9.09 -11.18
N VAL A 233 -12.19 -10.31 -10.78
CA VAL A 233 -12.46 -11.42 -11.69
C VAL A 233 -13.64 -11.09 -12.60
N ALA A 234 -14.75 -10.61 -12.05
CA ALA A 234 -15.91 -10.20 -12.83
C ALA A 234 -15.58 -9.08 -13.83
N GLN A 235 -14.76 -8.11 -13.44
CA GLN A 235 -14.29 -7.06 -14.36
C GLN A 235 -13.41 -7.63 -15.48
N GLN A 236 -12.54 -8.60 -15.18
CA GLN A 236 -11.71 -9.27 -16.19
C GLN A 236 -12.54 -10.10 -17.16
N GLU A 237 -13.53 -10.83 -16.65
CA GLU A 237 -14.49 -11.61 -17.44
C GLU A 237 -15.33 -10.70 -18.35
N PHE A 238 -15.82 -9.58 -17.82
CA PHE A 238 -16.54 -8.57 -18.61
C PHE A 238 -15.68 -8.01 -19.74
N LEU A 239 -14.44 -7.61 -19.45
CA LEU A 239 -13.50 -7.11 -20.46
C LEU A 239 -13.11 -8.18 -21.49
N ALA A 240 -13.04 -9.46 -21.09
CA ALA A 240 -12.79 -10.57 -22.00
C ALA A 240 -14.01 -10.88 -22.89
N ALA A 241 -15.23 -10.65 -22.41
CA ALA A 241 -16.46 -10.83 -23.16
C ALA A 241 -16.74 -9.69 -24.16
N GLU A 242 -16.40 -8.44 -23.81
CA GLU A 242 -16.49 -7.30 -24.74
C GLU A 242 -15.33 -7.23 -25.74
N GLY A 243 -14.18 -7.84 -25.39
CA GLY A 243 -13.02 -7.95 -26.27
C GLY A 243 -13.22 -8.98 -27.37
N GLY A 244 -13.83 -8.58 -28.50
CA GLY A 244 -13.69 -9.29 -29.77
C GLY A 244 -12.20 -9.49 -30.14
N PRO A 245 -11.88 -10.39 -31.09
CA PRO A 245 -10.50 -10.84 -31.35
C PRO A 245 -9.54 -9.65 -31.43
N SER A 246 -8.60 -9.62 -30.48
CA SER A 246 -7.61 -8.56 -30.38
C SER A 246 -6.85 -8.41 -31.71
N TYR A 247 -6.74 -7.17 -32.18
CA TYR A 247 -5.96 -6.78 -33.37
C TYR A 247 -4.69 -7.61 -33.53
N ILE A 248 -4.65 -8.42 -34.58
CA ILE A 248 -3.44 -9.17 -34.98
C ILE A 248 -2.56 -8.18 -35.73
N SER A 249 -1.45 -7.78 -35.11
CA SER A 249 -0.40 -7.02 -35.79
C SER A 249 0.19 -7.89 -36.92
N GLY A 250 -0.13 -7.56 -38.17
CA GLY A 250 0.42 -8.22 -39.37
C GLY A 250 -0.58 -8.97 -40.25
N GLY A 251 -1.89 -8.79 -40.06
CA GLY A 251 -2.90 -9.33 -40.98
C GLY A 251 -3.20 -8.38 -42.14
N PHE A 252 -2.49 -8.55 -43.26
CA PHE A 252 -2.99 -8.34 -44.62
C PHE A 252 -2.75 -9.64 -45.39
#